data_AF-A0A838R501-F1
#
_entry.id   AF-A0A838R501-F1
#
_cell.length_a   1.000
_cell.length_b   1.000
_cell.length_c   1.000
_cell.angle_alpha   90.00
_cell.angle_beta   90.00
_cell.angle_gamma   90.00
#
_symmetry.space_group_name_H-M   'P 1'
#
loop_
_entity.id
_entity.type
_entity.pdbx_description
1 polymer ?
#
loop_
_entity_poly.entity_id
_entity_poly.type
_entity_poly.pdbx_seq_one_letter_code
_entity_poly.pdbx_strand_id
1 'polypeptide(L)'
;MKTLLCSIAFSLLLVLPMQLVRAHEGDAHDAHGEHDAATPEETTAKIEENLKQLTPDDRELVEAQRYCPVMPDVRLGEMGPPIKAVVDGQAIMVCCKGCQKAALANPAKTLKATAAIQERVATEAEIKASLSKLNAKDRELAAAQGFCPIMTDTALGAMGAPIKVVVNNQPVFLCCKGCSKKAQANPDKTLKTLAALKEKVSKSNDIAASFTSLRPSDRGIARAQGYCAVMTDNPLGSMGAPVKLMVGDKPVFLCCAGCRRKALADPKQTLATVADLQRKVAADTAE
;
A
#
# COMPACT_ATOMS: atom_id res chain seq x y z
N MET A 1 -58.70 30.10 -59.14
CA MET A 1 -59.16 28.71 -59.37
C MET A 1 -58.32 28.11 -60.50
N LYS A 2 -57.81 26.88 -60.33
CA LYS A 2 -57.06 26.05 -61.30
C LYS A 2 -55.64 26.54 -61.62
N THR A 3 -54.59 26.05 -60.95
CA THR A 3 -53.83 24.77 -61.07
C THR A 3 -52.43 25.09 -61.60
N LEU A 4 -51.45 25.18 -60.69
CA LEU A 4 -50.03 25.24 -60.99
C LEU A 4 -49.44 23.83 -60.82
N LEU A 5 -48.83 23.32 -61.89
CA LEU A 5 -48.00 22.11 -61.86
C LEU A 5 -46.74 22.40 -61.02
N CYS A 6 -46.41 21.52 -60.07
CA CYS A 6 -45.10 21.46 -59.44
C CYS A 6 -44.62 20.01 -59.48
N SER A 7 -43.64 19.76 -60.35
CA SER A 7 -42.89 18.51 -60.44
C SER A 7 -42.03 18.33 -59.19
N ILE A 8 -42.22 17.22 -58.47
CA ILE A 8 -41.27 16.73 -57.48
C ILE A 8 -40.94 15.30 -57.85
N ALA A 9 -39.70 15.12 -58.31
CA ALA A 9 -39.03 13.83 -58.36
C ALA A 9 -38.64 13.42 -56.94
N PHE A 10 -38.87 12.16 -56.55
CA PHE A 10 -38.04 11.53 -55.51
C PHE A 10 -38.11 9.99 -55.61
N SER A 11 -36.97 9.42 -56.01
CA SER A 11 -36.31 8.23 -55.48
C SER A 11 -37.09 6.92 -55.27
N LEU A 12 -36.89 6.02 -56.23
CA LEU A 12 -36.31 4.67 -56.07
C LEU A 12 -36.70 3.89 -54.79
N LEU A 13 -37.72 3.04 -54.90
CA LEU A 13 -37.94 1.91 -53.99
C LEU A 13 -36.82 0.88 -54.16
N LEU A 14 -36.00 0.72 -53.12
CA LEU A 14 -35.15 -0.45 -52.91
C LEU A 14 -35.83 -1.35 -51.89
N VAL A 15 -36.29 -2.51 -52.35
CA VAL A 15 -36.81 -3.61 -51.53
C VAL A 15 -35.61 -4.33 -50.90
N LEU A 16 -35.55 -4.35 -49.56
CA LEU A 16 -34.64 -5.22 -48.80
C LEU A 16 -35.49 -6.18 -47.94
N PRO A 17 -35.12 -7.47 -47.86
CA PRO A 17 -35.89 -8.47 -47.16
C PRO A 17 -35.76 -8.34 -45.64
N MET A 18 -36.90 -8.53 -44.99
CA MET A 18 -37.10 -8.71 -43.57
C MET A 18 -36.28 -9.92 -43.09
N GLN A 19 -35.14 -9.69 -42.44
CA GLN A 19 -34.41 -10.73 -41.72
C GLN A 19 -34.76 -10.67 -40.23
N LEU A 20 -35.15 -11.84 -39.75
CA LEU A 20 -35.55 -12.17 -38.39
C LEU A 20 -34.54 -11.65 -37.35
N VAL A 21 -35.06 -10.90 -36.37
CA VAL A 21 -34.35 -10.55 -35.13
C VAL A 21 -34.13 -11.84 -34.34
N ARG A 22 -32.88 -12.30 -34.26
CA ARG A 22 -32.43 -13.18 -33.19
C ARG A 22 -31.80 -12.29 -32.12
N ALA A 23 -32.48 -12.18 -30.97
CA ALA A 23 -31.89 -11.64 -29.77
C ALA A 23 -30.70 -12.54 -29.39
N HIS A 24 -29.49 -12.01 -29.46
CA HIS A 24 -28.34 -12.60 -28.79
C HIS A 24 -28.30 -11.92 -27.43
N GLU A 25 -28.66 -12.67 -26.38
CA GLU A 25 -28.38 -12.27 -25.02
C GLU A 25 -26.92 -11.81 -24.90
N GLY A 26 -26.75 -10.62 -24.34
CA GLY A 26 -25.45 -10.02 -24.10
C GLY A 26 -24.78 -10.73 -22.93
N ASP A 27 -23.98 -11.75 -23.23
CA ASP A 27 -22.87 -12.14 -22.38
C ASP A 27 -21.73 -11.13 -22.58
N ALA A 28 -21.88 -9.98 -21.91
CA ALA A 28 -20.76 -9.09 -21.67
C ALA A 28 -19.84 -9.80 -20.67
N HIS A 29 -18.89 -10.56 -21.20
CA HIS A 29 -17.75 -11.05 -20.45
C HIS A 29 -17.07 -9.87 -19.75
N ASP A 30 -17.19 -9.85 -18.42
CA ASP A 30 -16.32 -9.10 -17.52
C ASP A 30 -14.87 -9.50 -17.82
N ALA A 31 -14.25 -8.78 -18.76
CA ALA A 31 -12.81 -8.77 -18.92
C ALA A 31 -12.23 -7.99 -17.74
N HIS A 32 -12.17 -8.66 -16.58
CA HIS A 32 -11.25 -8.28 -15.54
C HIS A 32 -9.85 -8.45 -16.12
N GLY A 33 -9.29 -7.35 -16.64
CA GLY A 33 -7.88 -7.27 -16.93
C GLY A 33 -7.12 -7.61 -15.65
N GLU A 34 -6.64 -8.84 -15.57
CA GLU A 34 -5.57 -9.26 -14.71
C GLU A 34 -4.37 -8.39 -15.07
N HIS A 35 -4.23 -7.27 -14.37
CA HIS A 35 -2.95 -6.60 -14.30
C HIS A 35 -2.11 -7.46 -13.39
N ASP A 36 -1.32 -8.33 -14.01
CA ASP A 36 -0.37 -9.20 -13.31
C ASP A 36 0.40 -8.38 -12.27
N ALA A 37 0.24 -8.80 -11.03
CA ALA A 37 0.98 -8.29 -9.90
C ALA A 37 2.47 -8.46 -10.17
N ALA A 38 3.22 -7.37 -10.32
CA ALA A 38 4.68 -7.45 -10.46
C ALA A 38 5.26 -8.15 -9.22
N THR A 39 6.16 -9.10 -9.44
CA THR A 39 6.84 -9.79 -8.34
C THR A 39 7.72 -8.80 -7.53
N PRO A 40 8.09 -9.11 -6.29
CA PRO A 40 9.01 -8.26 -5.52
C PRO A 40 10.36 -8.02 -6.22
N GLU A 41 10.85 -9.02 -6.95
CA GLU A 41 12.10 -8.94 -7.73
C GLU A 41 11.94 -8.02 -8.94
N GLU A 42 10.86 -8.18 -9.71
CA GLU A 42 10.52 -7.29 -10.83
C GLU A 42 10.32 -5.84 -10.37
N THR A 43 9.70 -5.66 -9.19
CA THR A 43 9.52 -4.34 -8.59
C THR A 43 10.87 -3.70 -8.25
N THR A 44 11.80 -4.48 -7.71
CA THR A 44 13.15 -3.99 -7.36
C THR A 44 13.95 -3.62 -8.62
N ALA A 45 13.98 -4.49 -9.62
CA ALA A 45 14.66 -4.23 -10.89
C ALA A 45 14.08 -2.97 -11.59
N LYS A 46 12.76 -2.80 -11.56
CA LYS A 46 12.09 -1.62 -12.13
C LYS A 46 12.43 -0.33 -11.40
N ILE A 47 12.53 -0.36 -10.07
CA ILE A 47 12.99 0.79 -9.29
C ILE A 47 14.40 1.15 -9.73
N GLU A 48 15.33 0.20 -9.74
CA GLU A 48 16.73 0.43 -10.10
C GLU A 48 16.86 1.04 -11.50
N GLU A 49 16.09 0.54 -12.47
CA GLU A 49 16.06 1.08 -13.83
C GLU A 49 15.55 2.52 -13.88
N ASN A 50 14.49 2.84 -13.13
CA ASN A 50 13.99 4.21 -13.03
C ASN A 50 15.00 5.15 -12.36
N LEU A 51 15.79 4.67 -11.40
CA LEU A 51 16.85 5.47 -10.77
C LEU A 51 18.05 5.73 -11.70
N LYS A 52 18.26 4.93 -12.76
CA LYS A 52 19.36 5.17 -13.74
C LYS A 52 19.15 6.43 -14.58
N GLN A 53 17.93 6.93 -14.61
CA GLN A 53 17.56 8.13 -15.34
C GLN A 53 17.84 9.42 -14.55
N LEU A 54 18.25 9.30 -13.28
CA LEU A 54 18.54 10.44 -12.41
C LEU A 54 20.01 10.86 -12.49
N THR A 55 20.28 12.12 -12.16
CA THR A 55 21.66 12.56 -11.88
C THR A 55 22.19 11.83 -10.64
N PRO A 56 23.52 11.73 -10.47
CA PRO A 56 24.12 11.13 -9.27
C PRO A 56 23.58 11.75 -7.97
N ASP A 57 23.54 13.08 -7.89
CA ASP A 57 23.04 13.80 -6.70
C ASP A 57 21.56 13.50 -6.42
N ASP A 58 20.70 13.49 -7.44
CA ASP A 58 19.28 13.21 -7.26
C ASP A 58 19.03 11.75 -6.90
N ARG A 59 19.85 10.83 -7.44
CA ARG A 59 19.83 9.42 -7.06
C ARG A 59 20.21 9.23 -5.59
N GLU A 60 21.28 9.89 -5.12
CA GLU A 60 21.69 9.83 -3.72
C GLU A 60 20.56 10.32 -2.79
N LEU A 61 19.90 11.42 -3.15
CA LEU A 61 18.73 11.91 -2.42
C LEU A 61 17.59 10.87 -2.40
N VAL A 62 17.31 10.21 -3.52
CA VAL A 62 16.29 9.16 -3.57
C VAL A 62 16.65 7.96 -2.70
N GLU A 63 17.90 7.51 -2.75
CA GLU A 63 18.37 6.34 -1.98
C GLU A 63 18.36 6.62 -0.48
N ALA A 64 18.68 7.86 -0.07
CA ALA A 64 18.57 8.30 1.32
C ALA A 64 17.11 8.46 1.78
N GLN A 65 16.26 9.10 0.95
CA GLN A 65 14.86 9.37 1.30
C GLN A 65 13.98 8.11 1.25
N ARG A 66 14.23 7.20 0.31
CA ARG A 66 13.53 5.93 0.01
C ARG A 66 12.04 6.03 -0.36
N TYR A 67 11.26 6.87 0.31
CA TYR A 67 9.80 6.95 0.16
C TYR A 67 9.36 8.36 -0.23
N CYS A 68 8.22 8.47 -0.92
CA CYS A 68 7.65 9.76 -1.29
C CYS A 68 6.92 10.41 -0.09
N PRO A 69 7.20 11.66 0.31
CA PRO A 69 6.52 12.30 1.45
C PRO A 69 5.04 12.61 1.21
N VAL A 70 4.60 12.62 -0.05
CA VAL A 70 3.17 12.76 -0.40
C VAL A 70 2.44 11.42 -0.31
N MET A 71 3.16 10.31 -0.51
CA MET A 71 2.67 8.95 -0.36
C MET A 71 3.71 8.12 0.40
N PRO A 72 3.77 8.25 1.74
CA PRO A 72 4.89 7.73 2.54
C PRO A 72 5.12 6.22 2.45
N ASP A 73 4.18 5.46 1.89
CA ASP A 73 4.31 4.01 1.75
C ASP A 73 4.68 3.57 0.33
N VAL A 74 4.85 4.51 -0.61
CA VAL A 74 5.27 4.22 -1.98
C VAL A 74 6.76 4.50 -2.09
N ARG A 75 7.54 3.47 -2.46
CA ARG A 75 8.98 3.62 -2.65
C ARG A 75 9.25 4.45 -3.91
N LEU A 76 10.18 5.39 -3.79
CA LEU A 76 10.61 6.19 -4.93
C LEU A 76 11.21 5.27 -6.01
N GLY A 77 10.81 5.50 -7.27
CA GLY A 77 11.17 4.64 -8.40
C GLY A 77 10.09 3.61 -8.76
N GLU A 78 9.10 3.33 -7.90
CA GLU A 78 8.00 2.40 -8.26
C GLU A 78 7.04 2.99 -9.30
N MET A 79 6.93 4.32 -9.31
CA MET A 79 6.00 5.11 -10.14
C MET A 79 6.67 5.70 -11.39
N GLY A 80 7.87 5.22 -11.74
CA GLY A 80 8.75 5.85 -12.71
C GLY A 80 9.88 6.65 -12.04
N PRO A 81 10.70 7.36 -12.83
CA PRO A 81 11.78 8.19 -12.32
C PRO A 81 11.25 9.26 -11.35
N PRO A 82 11.75 9.29 -10.10
CA PRO A 82 11.40 10.33 -9.14
C PRO A 82 11.69 11.74 -9.65
N ILE A 83 10.83 12.69 -9.25
CA ILE A 83 10.95 14.10 -9.62
C ILE A 83 11.44 14.88 -8.41
N LYS A 84 12.39 15.78 -8.60
CA LYS A 84 12.82 16.73 -7.56
C LYS A 84 11.80 17.86 -7.40
N ALA A 85 11.37 18.11 -6.17
CA ALA A 85 10.57 19.25 -5.75
C ALA A 85 11.42 20.12 -4.82
N VAL A 86 11.52 21.41 -5.09
CA VAL A 86 12.18 22.36 -4.18
C VAL A 86 11.11 22.92 -3.24
N VAL A 87 11.07 22.41 -2.01
CA VAL A 87 10.07 22.76 -0.99
C VAL A 87 10.79 23.58 0.08
N ASP A 88 10.44 24.86 0.21
CA ASP A 88 11.10 25.82 1.11
C ASP A 88 12.64 25.80 1.01
N GLY A 89 13.16 25.69 -0.22
CA GLY A 89 14.60 25.63 -0.50
C GLY A 89 15.24 24.25 -0.32
N GLN A 90 14.51 23.24 0.19
CA GLN A 90 15.01 21.87 0.32
C GLN A 90 14.64 21.02 -0.90
N ALA A 91 15.61 20.27 -1.43
CA ALA A 91 15.37 19.30 -2.49
C ALA A 91 14.72 18.03 -1.93
N ILE A 92 13.46 17.80 -2.29
CA ILE A 92 12.65 16.67 -1.86
C ILE A 92 12.25 15.84 -3.07
N MET A 93 12.47 14.53 -3.02
CA MET A 93 12.13 13.64 -4.13
C MET A 93 10.68 13.16 -4.02
N VAL A 94 9.94 13.21 -5.12
CA VAL A 94 8.53 12.82 -5.17
C VAL A 94 8.23 11.88 -6.32
N CYS A 95 7.11 11.16 -6.20
CA CYS A 95 6.74 10.06 -7.06
C CYS A 95 6.45 10.45 -8.53
N CYS A 96 5.85 11.62 -8.75
CA CYS A 96 5.31 12.07 -10.02
C CYS A 96 4.96 13.57 -9.98
N LYS A 97 4.50 14.13 -11.12
CA LYS A 97 4.14 15.55 -11.23
C LYS A 97 2.98 15.95 -10.31
N GLY A 98 2.01 15.06 -10.10
CA GLY A 98 0.92 15.26 -9.14
C GLY A 98 1.44 15.37 -7.70
N CYS A 99 2.34 14.46 -7.30
CA CYS A 99 3.03 14.54 -6.01
C CYS A 99 3.82 15.86 -5.89
N GLN A 100 4.51 16.32 -6.95
CA GLN A 100 5.24 17.59 -6.93
C GLN A 100 4.32 18.78 -6.66
N LYS A 101 3.18 18.87 -7.36
CA LYS A 101 2.19 19.94 -7.13
C LYS A 101 1.65 19.90 -5.69
N ALA A 102 1.33 18.71 -5.18
CA ALA A 102 0.84 18.54 -3.81
C ALA A 102 1.89 18.94 -2.76
N ALA A 103 3.16 18.59 -2.99
CA ALA A 103 4.26 18.93 -2.11
C ALA A 103 4.47 20.45 -2.00
N LEU A 104 4.46 21.14 -3.15
CA LEU A 104 4.58 22.60 -3.21
C LEU A 104 3.36 23.33 -2.63
N ALA A 105 2.17 22.74 -2.73
CA ALA A 105 0.94 23.33 -2.18
C ALA A 105 0.88 23.26 -0.63
N ASN A 106 1.59 22.32 -0.01
CA ASN A 106 1.66 22.18 1.45
C ASN A 106 3.09 21.88 1.92
N PRO A 107 4.00 22.89 1.91
CA PRO A 107 5.40 22.70 2.26
C PRO A 107 5.60 22.11 3.66
N ALA A 108 4.98 22.70 4.68
CA ALA A 108 5.10 22.25 6.07
C ALA A 108 4.70 20.77 6.26
N LYS A 109 3.61 20.33 5.62
CA LYS A 109 3.17 18.93 5.67
C LYS A 109 4.20 18.01 5.01
N THR A 110 4.75 18.43 3.87
CA THR A 110 5.75 17.67 3.12
C THR A 110 7.03 17.53 3.93
N LEU A 111 7.53 18.61 4.51
CA LEU A 111 8.74 18.58 5.34
C LEU A 111 8.57 17.70 6.58
N LYS A 112 7.42 17.79 7.26
CA LYS A 112 7.09 16.89 8.38
C LYS A 112 7.09 15.42 7.94
N ALA A 113 6.46 15.11 6.81
CA ALA A 113 6.42 13.75 6.29
C ALA A 113 7.81 13.23 5.87
N THR A 114 8.64 14.09 5.26
CA THR A 114 10.04 13.75 4.93
C THR A 114 10.84 13.42 6.19
N ALA A 115 10.73 14.24 7.24
CA ALA A 115 11.44 13.99 8.50
C ALA A 115 11.03 12.65 9.13
N ALA A 116 9.72 12.36 9.19
CA ALA A 116 9.22 11.08 9.68
C ALA A 116 9.70 9.88 8.84
N ILE A 117 9.77 10.03 7.52
CA ILE A 117 10.36 9.02 6.63
C ILE A 117 11.84 8.80 6.94
N GLN A 118 12.61 9.86 7.12
CA GLN A 118 14.04 9.77 7.41
C GLN A 118 14.30 9.06 8.74
N GLU A 119 13.52 9.36 9.79
CA GLU A 119 13.59 8.68 11.08
C GLU A 119 13.27 7.19 10.94
N ARG A 120 12.19 6.85 10.22
CA ARG A 120 11.83 5.44 9.94
C ARG A 120 12.93 4.71 9.19
N VAL A 121 13.50 5.33 8.15
CA VAL A 121 14.59 4.75 7.35
C VAL A 121 15.85 4.53 8.19
N ALA A 122 16.21 5.49 9.03
CA ALA A 122 17.33 5.37 9.96
C ALA A 122 17.11 4.21 10.94
N THR A 123 15.93 4.15 11.55
CA THR A 123 15.54 3.08 12.49
C THR A 123 15.59 1.70 11.82
N GLU A 124 15.07 1.56 10.59
CA GLU A 124 15.16 0.32 9.82
C GLU A 124 16.61 -0.10 9.55
N ALA A 125 17.48 0.86 9.21
CA ALA A 125 18.89 0.59 8.96
C ALA A 125 19.62 0.12 10.24
N GLU A 126 19.33 0.75 11.38
CA GLU A 126 19.86 0.35 12.69
C GLU A 126 19.38 -1.03 13.12
N ILE A 127 18.09 -1.32 12.94
CA ILE A 127 17.52 -2.66 13.19
C ILE A 127 18.22 -3.69 12.31
N LYS A 128 18.36 -3.43 11.01
CA LYS A 128 19.05 -4.33 10.06
C LYS A 128 20.51 -4.57 10.47
N ALA A 129 21.23 -3.52 10.84
CA ALA A 129 22.62 -3.61 11.31
C ALA A 129 22.75 -4.33 12.66
N SER A 130 21.74 -4.24 13.52
CA SER A 130 21.71 -4.96 14.79
C SER A 130 21.39 -6.45 14.61
N LEU A 131 20.45 -6.78 13.73
CA LEU A 131 20.10 -8.15 13.39
C LEU A 131 21.21 -8.86 12.61
N SER A 132 22.01 -8.15 11.81
CA SER A 132 23.13 -8.74 11.06
C SER A 132 24.24 -9.32 11.96
N LYS A 133 24.30 -8.88 13.23
CA LYS A 133 25.23 -9.41 14.26
C LYS A 133 24.84 -10.80 14.77
N LEU A 134 23.60 -11.24 14.50
CA LEU A 134 23.15 -12.60 14.81
C LEU A 134 23.60 -13.58 13.71
N ASN A 135 23.77 -14.85 14.08
CA ASN A 135 23.89 -15.91 13.07
C ASN A 135 22.60 -16.02 12.23
N ALA A 136 22.68 -16.67 11.07
CA ALA A 136 21.56 -16.71 10.12
C ALA A 136 20.26 -17.26 10.72
N LYS A 137 20.33 -18.36 11.48
CA LYS A 137 19.17 -19.00 12.11
C LYS A 137 18.53 -18.11 13.18
N ASP A 138 19.35 -17.51 14.03
CA ASP A 138 18.87 -16.64 15.10
C ASP A 138 18.30 -15.34 14.55
N ARG A 139 18.90 -14.81 13.49
CA ARG A 139 18.39 -13.64 12.77
C ARG A 139 17.00 -13.90 12.17
N GLU A 140 16.80 -15.05 11.55
CA GLU A 140 15.50 -15.45 11.00
C GLU A 140 14.43 -15.56 12.09
N LEU A 141 14.75 -16.24 13.19
CA LEU A 141 13.83 -16.39 14.33
C LEU A 141 13.52 -15.04 15.01
N ALA A 142 14.52 -14.16 15.15
CA ALA A 142 14.32 -12.82 15.67
C ALA A 142 13.45 -11.96 14.73
N ALA A 143 13.67 -12.04 13.42
CA ALA A 143 12.86 -11.33 12.43
C ALA A 143 11.40 -11.81 12.43
N ALA A 144 11.18 -13.13 12.49
CA ALA A 144 9.84 -13.71 12.59
C ALA A 144 9.12 -13.32 13.90
N GLN A 145 9.87 -13.11 14.98
CA GLN A 145 9.33 -12.63 16.25
C GLN A 145 9.03 -11.12 16.21
N GLY A 146 9.88 -10.32 15.58
CA GLY A 146 9.74 -8.87 15.37
C GLY A 146 9.90 -7.98 16.60
N PHE A 147 9.35 -8.39 17.76
CA PHE A 147 9.28 -7.56 18.98
C PHE A 147 9.71 -8.32 20.24
N CYS A 148 10.09 -7.61 21.29
CA CYS A 148 10.42 -8.21 22.58
C CYS A 148 9.12 -8.68 23.30
N PRO A 149 9.02 -9.92 23.81
CA PRO A 149 7.83 -10.40 24.52
C PRO A 149 7.65 -9.79 25.92
N ILE A 150 8.66 -9.05 26.40
CA ILE A 150 8.61 -8.31 27.67
C ILE A 150 8.27 -6.84 27.45
N MET A 151 8.76 -6.26 26.37
CA MET A 151 8.46 -4.89 25.91
C MET A 151 7.88 -5.00 24.51
N THR A 152 6.57 -5.25 24.43
CA THR A 152 5.87 -5.66 23.20
C THR A 152 5.88 -4.62 22.10
N ASP A 153 6.17 -3.36 22.44
CA ASP A 153 6.23 -2.24 21.50
C ASP A 153 7.67 -1.94 21.05
N THR A 154 8.67 -2.68 21.57
CA THR A 154 10.07 -2.52 21.18
C THR A 154 10.45 -3.54 20.10
N ALA A 155 10.69 -3.05 18.89
CA ALA A 155 11.19 -3.86 17.78
C ALA A 155 12.57 -4.45 18.11
N LEU A 156 12.78 -5.72 17.77
CA LEU A 156 14.08 -6.38 17.93
C LEU A 156 15.10 -5.78 16.97
N GLY A 157 16.22 -5.29 17.52
CA GLY A 157 17.24 -4.55 16.77
C GLY A 157 17.26 -3.05 17.07
N ALA A 158 16.14 -2.48 17.55
CA ALA A 158 16.06 -1.05 17.87
C ALA A 158 16.88 -0.67 19.12
N MET A 159 17.19 -1.64 19.98
CA MET A 159 18.05 -1.47 21.16
C MET A 159 19.39 -2.20 21.01
N GLY A 160 19.87 -2.34 19.78
CA GLY A 160 21.05 -3.15 19.46
C GLY A 160 20.74 -4.62 19.20
N ALA A 161 21.77 -5.45 19.16
CA ALA A 161 21.64 -6.86 18.84
C ALA A 161 20.74 -7.59 19.86
N PRO A 162 19.65 -8.25 19.42
CA PRO A 162 18.77 -8.99 20.32
C PRO A 162 19.50 -10.08 21.09
N ILE A 163 19.06 -10.32 22.32
CA ILE A 163 19.61 -11.37 23.17
C ILE A 163 18.70 -12.59 23.10
N LYS A 164 19.27 -13.72 22.68
CA LYS A 164 18.60 -15.01 22.72
C LYS A 164 18.63 -15.58 24.13
N VAL A 165 17.46 -15.98 24.65
CA VAL A 165 17.31 -16.81 25.84
C VAL A 165 16.50 -18.05 25.50
N VAL A 166 16.66 -19.11 26.27
CA VAL A 166 15.85 -20.33 26.13
C VAL A 166 14.80 -20.32 27.25
N VAL A 167 13.52 -20.38 26.88
CA VAL A 167 12.38 -20.45 27.80
C VAL A 167 11.61 -21.72 27.46
N ASN A 168 11.55 -22.68 28.39
CA ASN A 168 10.97 -24.02 28.17
C ASN A 168 11.39 -24.65 26.82
N ASN A 169 12.69 -24.71 26.55
CA ASN A 169 13.30 -25.23 25.32
C ASN A 169 12.96 -24.47 24.02
N GLN A 170 12.31 -23.30 24.10
CA GLN A 170 12.07 -22.45 22.94
C GLN A 170 13.00 -21.24 22.94
N PRO A 171 13.60 -20.88 21.79
CA PRO A 171 14.39 -19.67 21.65
C PRO A 171 13.49 -18.44 21.67
N VAL A 172 13.81 -17.48 22.54
CA VAL A 172 13.11 -16.20 22.71
C VAL A 172 14.13 -15.08 22.59
N PHE A 173 13.85 -14.07 21.77
CA PHE A 173 14.72 -12.91 21.60
C PHE A 173 14.24 -11.74 22.43
N LEU A 174 15.16 -11.04 23.08
CA LEU A 174 14.86 -9.91 23.97
C LEU A 174 15.57 -8.67 23.46
N CYS A 175 14.95 -7.50 23.65
CA CYS A 175 15.55 -6.22 23.27
C CYS A 175 16.80 -5.88 24.10
N CYS A 176 16.88 -6.34 25.35
CA CYS A 176 17.99 -6.04 26.25
C CYS A 176 18.16 -7.08 27.38
N LYS A 177 19.30 -7.04 28.07
CA LYS A 177 19.62 -7.95 29.20
C LYS A 177 18.64 -7.82 30.37
N GLY A 178 18.04 -6.64 30.55
CA GLY A 178 17.08 -6.38 31.63
C GLY A 178 15.80 -7.22 31.53
N CYS A 179 15.44 -7.68 30.32
CA CYS A 179 14.23 -8.48 30.10
C CYS A 179 14.41 -9.96 30.49
N SER A 180 15.65 -10.46 30.63
CA SER A 180 15.91 -11.90 30.78
C SER A 180 15.29 -12.52 32.03
N LYS A 181 15.42 -11.85 33.19
CA LYS A 181 14.82 -12.34 34.44
C LYS A 181 13.30 -12.42 34.34
N LYS A 182 12.66 -11.43 33.72
CA LYS A 182 11.19 -11.39 33.57
C LYS A 182 10.68 -12.48 32.63
N ALA A 183 11.42 -12.74 31.56
CA ALA A 183 11.12 -13.81 30.61
C ALA A 183 11.17 -15.19 31.27
N GLN A 184 12.17 -15.45 32.11
CA GLN A 184 12.33 -16.72 32.81
C GLN A 184 11.37 -16.90 33.99
N ALA A 185 11.02 -15.81 34.69
CA ALA A 185 10.13 -15.88 35.85
C ALA A 185 8.69 -16.28 35.49
N ASN A 186 8.24 -16.04 34.26
CA ASN A 186 6.90 -16.39 33.78
C ASN A 186 6.98 -17.01 32.38
N PRO A 187 7.45 -18.27 32.27
CA PRO A 187 7.74 -18.88 30.98
C PRO A 187 6.49 -18.99 30.11
N ASP A 188 5.35 -19.40 30.67
CA ASP A 188 4.10 -19.58 29.91
C ASP A 188 3.57 -18.24 29.36
N LYS A 189 3.63 -17.18 30.18
CA LYS A 189 3.26 -15.82 29.72
C LYS A 189 4.19 -15.36 28.60
N THR A 190 5.49 -15.56 28.73
CA THR A 190 6.48 -15.20 27.72
C THR A 190 6.23 -15.93 26.41
N LEU A 191 5.96 -17.23 26.44
CA LEU A 191 5.69 -18.03 25.25
C LEU A 191 4.33 -17.69 24.61
N LYS A 192 3.31 -17.37 25.42
CA LYS A 192 2.03 -16.87 24.90
C LYS A 192 2.21 -15.54 24.16
N THR A 193 2.95 -14.59 24.74
CA THR A 193 3.25 -13.32 24.09
C THR A 193 4.09 -13.52 22.83
N LEU A 194 5.09 -14.41 22.87
CA LEU A 194 5.90 -14.77 21.71
C LEU A 194 5.04 -15.27 20.54
N ALA A 195 4.09 -16.17 20.81
CA ALA A 195 3.17 -16.68 19.78
C ALA A 195 2.32 -15.56 19.18
N ALA A 196 1.73 -14.71 20.01
CA ALA A 196 0.94 -13.56 19.56
C ALA A 196 1.74 -12.55 18.73
N LEU A 197 3.01 -12.31 19.10
CA LEU A 197 3.90 -11.43 18.35
C LEU A 197 4.26 -12.02 16.97
N LYS A 198 4.59 -13.31 16.91
CA LYS A 198 4.85 -14.00 15.64
C LYS A 198 3.63 -13.96 14.73
N GLU A 199 2.43 -14.19 15.26
CA GLU A 199 1.19 -14.09 14.50
C GLU A 199 0.96 -12.66 14.00
N LYS A 200 1.18 -11.64 14.84
CA LYS A 200 1.07 -10.22 14.46
C LYS A 200 2.05 -9.88 13.32
N VAL A 201 3.30 -10.32 13.42
CA VAL A 201 4.32 -10.10 12.38
C VAL A 201 3.96 -10.83 11.10
N SER A 202 3.52 -12.09 11.18
CA SER A 202 3.05 -12.84 10.01
C SER A 202 1.91 -12.12 9.30
N LYS A 203 0.85 -11.74 10.04
CA LYS A 203 -0.29 -10.99 9.46
C LYS A 203 0.15 -9.67 8.84
N SER A 204 1.08 -8.94 9.48
CA SER A 204 1.63 -7.70 8.92
C SER A 204 2.39 -7.94 7.62
N ASN A 205 3.15 -9.04 7.54
CA ASN A 205 3.88 -9.43 6.33
C ASN A 205 2.91 -9.87 5.22
N ASP A 206 1.87 -10.62 5.55
CA ASP A 206 0.82 -11.04 4.61
C ASP A 206 0.07 -9.82 4.05
N ILE A 207 -0.27 -8.86 4.91
CA ILE A 207 -0.83 -7.58 4.50
C ILE A 207 0.16 -6.87 3.57
N ALA A 208 1.42 -6.68 3.95
CA ALA A 208 2.40 -6.01 3.12
C ALA A 208 2.55 -6.67 1.73
N ALA A 209 2.59 -8.01 1.70
CA ALA A 209 2.65 -8.79 0.48
C ALA A 209 1.38 -8.62 -0.37
N SER A 210 0.19 -8.59 0.23
CA SER A 210 -1.07 -8.40 -0.53
C SER A 210 -1.12 -7.09 -1.32
N PHE A 211 -0.41 -6.05 -0.86
CA PHE A 211 -0.34 -4.76 -1.55
C PHE A 211 0.59 -4.78 -2.77
N THR A 212 1.54 -5.72 -2.88
CA THR A 212 2.38 -5.84 -4.08
C THR A 212 1.55 -6.18 -5.32
N SER A 213 0.40 -6.84 -5.12
CA SER A 213 -0.58 -7.11 -6.17
C SER A 213 -1.37 -5.91 -6.65
N LEU A 214 -1.32 -4.78 -5.95
CA LEU A 214 -1.90 -3.55 -6.45
C LEU A 214 -0.92 -2.84 -7.39
N ARG A 215 -1.48 -2.12 -8.36
CA ARG A 215 -0.70 -1.16 -9.13
C ARG A 215 -0.01 -0.17 -8.19
N PRO A 216 1.23 0.27 -8.48
CA PRO A 216 1.94 1.25 -7.66
C PRO A 216 1.12 2.52 -7.38
N SER A 217 0.34 2.98 -8.36
CA SER A 217 -0.54 4.15 -8.25
C SER A 217 -1.72 3.95 -7.29
N ASP A 218 -2.12 2.70 -7.06
CA ASP A 218 -3.26 2.33 -6.24
C ASP A 218 -2.85 2.04 -4.78
N ARG A 219 -1.60 1.59 -4.54
CA ARG A 219 -1.09 1.24 -3.21
C ARG A 219 -1.23 2.37 -2.18
N GLY A 220 -0.76 3.57 -2.54
CA GLY A 220 -0.81 4.73 -1.63
C GLY A 220 -2.24 5.11 -1.28
N ILE A 221 -3.16 5.04 -2.25
CA ILE A 221 -4.58 5.36 -2.04
C ILE A 221 -5.26 4.30 -1.16
N ALA A 222 -4.99 3.03 -1.43
CA ALA A 222 -5.49 1.92 -0.63
C ALA A 222 -4.97 1.99 0.82
N ARG A 223 -3.68 2.29 1.04
CA ARG A 223 -3.12 2.44 2.40
C ARG A 223 -3.69 3.66 3.12
N ALA A 224 -3.84 4.78 2.42
CA ALA A 224 -4.50 5.96 2.98
C ALA A 224 -5.96 5.70 3.37
N GLN A 225 -6.66 4.83 2.65
CA GLN A 225 -7.98 4.36 3.07
C GLN A 225 -7.90 3.40 4.27
N GLY A 226 -6.90 2.51 4.30
CA GLY A 226 -6.54 1.62 5.42
C GLY A 226 -7.50 0.46 5.69
N TYR A 227 -8.81 0.67 5.52
CA TYR A 227 -9.85 -0.30 5.84
C TYR A 227 -10.84 -0.46 4.69
N CYS A 228 -11.58 -1.58 4.67
CA CYS A 228 -12.60 -1.80 3.66
C CYS A 228 -13.74 -0.78 3.78
N ALA A 229 -14.16 -0.21 2.64
CA ALA A 229 -15.26 0.76 2.60
C ALA A 229 -16.64 0.20 2.99
N VAL A 230 -16.76 -1.12 3.16
CA VAL A 230 -18.00 -1.81 3.53
C VAL A 230 -17.91 -2.48 4.90
N MET A 231 -16.77 -3.12 5.20
CA MET A 231 -16.46 -3.69 6.51
C MET A 231 -15.36 -2.83 7.13
N THR A 232 -15.76 -1.74 7.79
CA THR A 232 -14.86 -0.66 8.23
C THR A 232 -13.85 -1.07 9.31
N ASP A 233 -14.04 -2.24 9.91
CA ASP A 233 -13.13 -2.82 10.89
C ASP A 233 -12.12 -3.80 10.26
N ASN A 234 -12.27 -4.13 8.98
CA ASN A 234 -11.36 -5.03 8.27
C ASN A 234 -10.24 -4.23 7.59
N PRO A 235 -8.98 -4.34 8.03
CA PRO A 235 -7.85 -3.68 7.38
C PRO A 235 -7.71 -4.18 5.94
N LEU A 236 -7.41 -3.29 5.00
CA LEU A 236 -7.10 -3.69 3.65
C LEU A 236 -5.83 -4.56 3.65
N GLY A 237 -5.83 -5.63 2.85
CA GLY A 237 -4.77 -6.61 2.81
C GLY A 237 -4.94 -7.80 3.76
N SER A 238 -5.78 -7.67 4.80
CA SER A 238 -6.02 -8.77 5.77
C SER A 238 -6.77 -9.97 5.16
N MET A 239 -7.41 -9.76 4.01
CA MET A 239 -8.19 -10.76 3.27
C MET A 239 -7.58 -11.02 1.88
N GLY A 240 -6.27 -10.78 1.73
CA GLY A 240 -5.57 -10.81 0.44
C GLY A 240 -5.60 -9.45 -0.26
N ALA A 241 -5.26 -9.45 -1.55
CA ALA A 241 -5.09 -8.22 -2.34
C ALA A 241 -6.38 -7.36 -2.31
N PRO A 242 -6.30 -6.08 -1.92
CA PRO A 242 -7.45 -5.20 -1.91
C PRO A 242 -8.15 -5.10 -3.27
N VAL A 243 -9.48 -5.20 -3.28
CA VAL A 243 -10.25 -5.08 -4.52
C VAL A 243 -10.49 -3.59 -4.80
N LYS A 244 -9.90 -3.07 -5.88
CA LYS A 244 -10.20 -1.74 -6.38
C LYS A 244 -11.58 -1.72 -7.07
N LEU A 245 -12.38 -0.71 -6.71
CA LEU A 245 -13.68 -0.41 -7.30
C LEU A 245 -13.73 1.09 -7.62
N MET A 246 -14.25 1.47 -8.80
CA MET A 246 -14.55 2.88 -9.08
C MET A 246 -15.98 3.17 -8.60
N VAL A 247 -16.12 4.16 -7.73
CA VAL A 247 -17.42 4.68 -7.28
C VAL A 247 -17.50 6.12 -7.74
N GLY A 248 -18.23 6.36 -8.84
CA GLY A 248 -18.08 7.59 -9.61
C GLY A 248 -16.69 7.68 -10.24
N ASP A 249 -16.01 8.80 -10.04
CA ASP A 249 -14.64 9.06 -10.51
C ASP A 249 -13.56 8.71 -9.48
N LYS A 250 -13.95 8.22 -8.29
CA LYS A 250 -13.04 7.96 -7.17
C LYS A 250 -12.73 6.47 -7.02
N PRO A 251 -11.45 6.10 -6.82
CA PRO A 251 -11.10 4.75 -6.44
C PRO A 251 -11.48 4.47 -4.98
N VAL A 252 -12.13 3.33 -4.75
CA VAL A 252 -12.53 2.78 -3.46
C VAL A 252 -11.95 1.38 -3.34
N PHE A 253 -11.42 1.01 -2.18
CA PHE A 253 -10.84 -0.30 -1.96
C PHE A 253 -11.69 -1.15 -1.01
N LEU A 254 -11.79 -2.45 -1.30
CA LEU A 254 -12.55 -3.41 -0.52
C LEU A 254 -11.63 -4.53 -0.04
N CYS A 255 -11.96 -5.16 1.09
CA CYS A 255 -11.19 -6.29 1.58
C CYS A 255 -11.33 -7.53 0.69
N CYS A 256 -12.48 -7.72 0.03
CA CYS A 256 -12.71 -8.84 -0.88
C CYS A 256 -13.80 -8.53 -1.91
N ALA A 257 -13.97 -9.42 -2.90
CA ALA A 257 -14.97 -9.29 -3.96
C ALA A 257 -16.42 -9.26 -3.43
N GLY A 258 -16.69 -9.93 -2.31
CA GLY A 258 -18.02 -10.01 -1.70
C GLY A 258 -18.60 -8.65 -1.28
N CYS A 259 -17.76 -7.64 -1.03
CA CYS A 259 -18.21 -6.30 -0.65
C CYS A 259 -18.69 -5.44 -1.83
N ARG A 260 -18.42 -5.84 -3.09
CA ARG A 260 -18.65 -5.00 -4.28
C ARG A 260 -20.10 -4.54 -4.42
N ARG A 261 -21.06 -5.46 -4.28
CA ARG A 261 -22.50 -5.13 -4.43
C ARG A 261 -22.95 -4.08 -3.41
N LYS A 262 -22.52 -4.21 -2.15
CA LYS A 262 -22.88 -3.28 -1.08
C LYS A 262 -22.22 -1.90 -1.26
N ALA A 263 -20.97 -1.87 -1.73
CA ALA A 263 -20.28 -0.60 -2.05
C ALA A 263 -20.96 0.17 -3.20
N LEU A 264 -21.56 -0.53 -4.16
CA LEU A 264 -22.25 0.11 -5.30
C LEU A 264 -23.71 0.48 -5.01
N ALA A 265 -24.33 -0.10 -3.98
CA ALA A 265 -25.73 0.14 -3.65
C ALA A 265 -25.99 1.58 -3.18
N ASP A 266 -25.02 2.20 -2.49
CA ASP A 266 -25.06 3.61 -2.12
C ASP A 266 -23.69 4.27 -2.36
N PRO A 267 -23.47 4.85 -3.57
CA PRO A 267 -22.22 5.52 -3.91
C PRO A 267 -21.89 6.69 -3.00
N LYS A 268 -22.89 7.47 -2.57
CA LYS A 268 -22.66 8.66 -1.73
C LYS A 268 -22.20 8.26 -0.34
N GLN A 269 -22.89 7.29 0.26
CA GLN A 269 -22.51 6.75 1.57
C GLN A 269 -21.13 6.11 1.52
N THR A 270 -20.83 5.31 0.49
CA THR A 270 -19.53 4.65 0.33
C THR A 270 -18.38 5.65 0.25
N LEU A 271 -18.55 6.74 -0.52
CA LEU A 271 -17.54 7.79 -0.61
C LEU A 271 -17.39 8.57 0.69
N ALA A 272 -18.48 8.80 1.44
CA ALA A 272 -18.41 9.41 2.77
C ALA A 272 -17.64 8.52 3.75
N THR A 273 -17.92 7.20 3.77
CA THR A 273 -17.19 6.23 4.59
C THR A 273 -15.70 6.20 4.24
N VAL A 274 -15.32 6.21 2.97
CA VAL A 274 -13.90 6.28 2.58
C VAL A 274 -13.23 7.55 3.10
N ALA A 275 -13.92 8.70 3.05
CA ALA A 275 -13.39 9.94 3.59
C ALA A 275 -13.21 9.90 5.13
N ASP A 276 -14.14 9.25 5.86
CA ASP A 276 -14.00 9.00 7.30
C ASP A 276 -12.80 8.09 7.60
N LEU A 277 -12.67 7.00 6.86
CA LEU A 277 -11.55 6.06 7.01
C LEU A 277 -10.20 6.74 6.75
N GLN A 278 -10.11 7.57 5.72
CA GLN A 278 -8.89 8.34 5.43
C GLN A 278 -8.54 9.33 6.55
N ARG A 279 -9.53 9.96 7.17
CA ARG A 279 -9.30 10.82 8.34
C ARG A 279 -8.82 10.02 9.55
N LYS A 280 -9.43 8.85 9.80
CA LYS A 280 -9.02 7.94 10.87
C LYS A 280 -7.55 7.51 10.70
N VAL A 281 -7.19 6.99 9.53
CA VAL A 281 -5.80 6.58 9.22
C VAL A 281 -4.83 7.76 9.34
N ALA A 282 -5.22 8.94 8.86
CA ALA A 282 -4.39 10.15 8.99
C ALA A 282 -4.20 10.59 10.45
N ALA A 283 -5.18 10.36 11.33
CA ALA A 283 -5.05 10.63 12.77
C ALA A 283 -4.15 9.59 13.46
N ASP A 284 -4.38 8.30 13.20
CA ASP A 284 -3.62 7.19 13.80
C ASP A 284 -2.13 7.22 13.41
N THR A 285 -1.79 7.85 12.28
CA THR A 285 -0.40 8.00 11.79
C THR A 285 0.25 9.33 12.16
N ALA A 286 -0.51 10.25 12.79
CA ALA A 286 -0.02 11.55 13.22
C ALA A 286 0.39 11.60 14.70
N GLU A 287 -0.03 10.60 15.49
CA GLU A 287 0.43 10.31 16.86
C GLU A 287 1.75 9.52 16.86
#